data_AF-A0A450VDI3-F1
#
_entry.id   AF-A0A450VDI3-F1
#
_cell.length_a   1.000
_cell.length_b   1.000
_cell.length_c   1.000
_cell.angle_alpha   90.00
_cell.angle_beta   90.00
_cell.angle_gamma   90.00
#
_symmetry.space_group_name_H-M   'P 1'
#
loop_
_entity.id
_entity.type
_entity.pdbx_description
1 polymer ?
#
loop_
_entity_poly.entity_id
_entity_poly.type
_entity_poly.pdbx_seq_one_letter_code
_entity_poly.pdbx_strand_id
1 'polypeptide(L)' 'MMTHYDKLKSLSGAAHYLNSGTTFEQLDEIAYAIGDNEAPQRLNQARDDLFRSINKSLKSHA' A
#
# COMPACT_ATOMS: atom_id res chain seq x y z
N MET A 1 3.09 3.47 4.11
CA MET A 1 4.24 2.61 3.76
C MET A 1 4.61 2.93 2.33
N MET A 2 5.88 3.18 2.02
CA MET A 2 6.31 3.37 0.62
C MET A 2 6.42 2.01 -0.06
N THR A 3 5.85 1.88 -1.24
CA THR A 3 6.03 0.70 -2.09
C THR A 3 7.47 0.66 -2.63
N HIS A 4 7.89 -0.49 -3.15
CA HIS A 4 9.19 -0.60 -3.83
C HIS A 4 9.29 0.38 -5.02
N TYR A 5 8.17 0.65 -5.69
CA TYR A 5 8.08 1.65 -6.75
C TYR A 5 8.26 3.08 -6.22
N ASP A 6 7.60 3.44 -5.12
CA ASP A 6 7.76 4.77 -4.51
C ASP A 6 9.21 5.01 -4.05
N LYS A 7 9.89 3.96 -3.57
CA LYS A 7 11.32 4.04 -3.23
C LYS A 7 12.19 4.29 -4.45
N LEU A 8 11.94 3.60 -5.57
CA LEU A 8 12.65 3.83 -6.83
C LEU A 8 12.52 5.29 -7.29
N LYS A 9 11.31 5.85 -7.26
CA LYS A 9 11.05 7.26 -7.63
C LYS A 9 11.72 8.27 -6.71
N SER A 10 11.98 7.93 -5.45
CA SER A 10 12.63 8.83 -4.48
C SER A 10 14.13 9.04 -4.72
N LEU A 11 14.75 8.24 -5.59
CA LEU A 11 16.18 8.35 -5.89
C LEU A 11 16.49 9.56 -6.79
N SER A 12 17.58 10.26 -6.50
CA SER A 12 18.10 11.30 -7.41
C SER A 12 18.50 10.68 -8.74
N GLY A 13 18.00 11.24 -9.84
CA GLY A 13 18.28 10.72 -11.18
C GLY A 13 17.64 9.36 -11.46
N ALA A 14 16.53 9.02 -10.80
CA ALA A 14 15.87 7.71 -10.92
C ALA A 14 15.61 7.26 -12.38
N ALA A 15 15.41 8.21 -13.30
CA ALA A 15 15.19 7.96 -14.72
C ALA A 15 16.39 7.26 -15.40
N HIS A 16 17.62 7.46 -14.90
CA HIS A 16 18.82 6.82 -15.44
C HIS A 16 18.88 5.32 -15.17
N TYR A 17 18.08 4.83 -14.22
CA TYR A 17 17.97 3.40 -13.92
C TYR A 17 16.88 2.70 -14.74
N LEU A 18 16.13 3.44 -15.57
CA LEU A 18 15.13 2.88 -16.47
C LEU A 18 15.80 2.33 -17.73
N ASN A 19 15.22 1.26 -18.27
CA ASN A 19 15.61 0.75 -19.58
C ASN A 19 15.28 1.79 -20.66
N SER A 20 16.07 1.79 -21.74
CA SER A 20 15.80 2.62 -22.92
C SER A 20 14.39 2.39 -23.45
N GLY A 21 13.61 3.48 -23.56
CA GLY A 21 12.21 3.43 -24.02
C GLY A 21 11.17 3.15 -22.92
N THR A 22 11.59 2.98 -21.66
CA THR A 22 10.69 2.93 -20.50
C THR A 22 10.60 4.29 -19.84
N THR A 23 9.38 4.70 -19.48
CA THR A 23 9.09 5.97 -18.80
C THR A 23 8.46 5.73 -17.44
N PHE A 24 8.56 6.71 -16.53
CA PHE A 24 7.88 6.61 -15.24
C PHE A 24 6.36 6.63 -15.40
N GLU A 25 5.84 7.31 -16.42
CA GLU A 25 4.40 7.33 -16.73
C GLU A 25 3.86 5.93 -17.03
N GLN A 26 4.57 5.14 -17.84
CA GLN A 26 4.19 3.73 -18.10
C GLN A 26 4.25 2.87 -16.82
N LEU A 27 5.24 3.12 -15.96
CA LEU A 27 5.38 2.42 -14.70
C LEU A 27 4.32 2.84 -13.67
N ASP A 28 3.89 4.11 -13.70
CA ASP A 28 2.82 4.65 -12.85
C ASP A 28 1.50 3.96 -13.15
N GLU A 29 1.18 3.81 -14.44
CA GLU A 29 -0.01 3.08 -14.86
C GLU A 29 -0.01 1.66 -14.29
N ILE A 30 1.12 0.95 -14.32
CA ILE A 30 1.23 -0.42 -13.79
C ILE A 30 1.19 -0.44 -12.25
N ALA A 31 1.97 0.44 -11.60
CA ALA A 31 2.12 0.49 -10.15
C ALA A 31 0.83 0.92 -9.44
N TYR A 32 0.01 1.74 -10.11
CA TYR A 32 -1.26 2.22 -9.57
C TYR A 32 -2.50 1.55 -10.18
N ALA A 33 -2.38 0.77 -11.26
CA ALA A 33 -3.51 0.01 -11.85
C ALA A 33 -4.03 -1.11 -10.94
N ILE A 34 -3.24 -1.59 -9.99
CA ILE A 34 -3.61 -2.75 -9.17
C ILE A 34 -3.95 -2.29 -7.75
N GLY A 35 -5.18 -2.57 -7.32
CA GLY A 35 -5.75 -2.32 -5.99
C GLY A 35 -5.05 -3.02 -4.80
N ASP A 36 -3.76 -3.30 -4.91
CA ASP A 36 -2.91 -3.93 -3.89
C ASP A 36 -2.54 -3.00 -2.73
N ASN A 37 -2.75 -1.69 -2.85
CA ASN A 37 -2.57 -0.76 -1.72
C ASN A 37 -3.86 -0.63 -0.87
N GLU A 38 -5.03 -0.82 -1.47
CA GLU A 38 -6.29 -0.78 -0.73
C GLU A 38 -6.57 -2.10 -0.01
N ALA A 39 -6.18 -3.25 -0.56
CA ALA A 39 -6.44 -4.54 0.06
C ALA A 39 -5.79 -4.69 1.46
N PRO A 40 -4.52 -4.34 1.69
CA PRO A 40 -3.91 -4.32 3.02
C PRO A 40 -4.56 -3.31 3.96
N GLN A 41 -4.96 -2.13 3.45
CA GLN A 41 -5.67 -1.12 4.25
C GLN A 41 -7.04 -1.63 4.70
N ARG A 42 -7.84 -2.19 3.79
CA ARG A 42 -9.16 -2.76 4.07
C ARG A 42 -9.05 -3.95 5.02
N LEU A 43 -8.05 -4.82 4.85
CA LEU A 43 -7.78 -5.94 5.76
C LEU A 43 -7.43 -5.45 7.17
N ASN A 44 -6.52 -4.48 7.28
CA ASN A 44 -6.13 -3.92 8.58
C ASN A 44 -7.32 -3.23 9.27
N GLN A 45 -8.12 -2.49 8.51
CA GLN A 45 -9.32 -1.85 9.03
C GLN A 45 -10.32 -2.89 9.58
N ALA A 46 -10.63 -3.93 8.79
CA ALA A 46 -11.55 -5.00 9.21
C ALA A 46 -11.02 -5.76 10.44
N ARG A 47 -9.71 -6.01 10.50
CA ARG A 47 -9.04 -6.61 11.65
C ARG A 47 -9.20 -5.74 12.90
N ASP A 48 -8.94 -4.44 12.79
CA ASP A 48 -9.02 -3.52 13.91
C ASP A 48 -10.47 -3.38 14.43
N ASP A 49 -11.46 -3.37 13.53
CA ASP A 49 -12.88 -3.37 13.89
C ASP A 49 -13.32 -4.64 14.62
N LEU A 50 -12.84 -5.81 14.18
CA LEU A 50 -13.10 -7.08 14.84
C LEU A 50 -12.54 -7.08 16.28
N PHE A 51 -11.28 -6.68 16.47
CA PHE A 51 -10.66 -6.66 17.79
C PHE A 51 -11.34 -5.64 18.72
N ARG A 52 -11.76 -4.48 18.21
CA ARG A 52 -12.57 -3.52 18.99
C ARG A 52 -13.87 -4.15 19.48
N SER A 53 -14.58 -4.87 18.61
CA SER A 53 -15.83 -5.56 18.94
C SER A 53 -15.64 -6.62 20.03
N ILE A 54 -14.63 -7.49 19.86
CA ILE A 54 -14.29 -8.55 20.84
C ILE A 54 -13.95 -7.92 22.20
N ASN A 55 -13.08 -6.91 22.22
CA ASN A 55 -12.69 -6.24 23.47
C ASN A 55 -13.88 -5.58 24.18
N LYS A 56 -14.79 -4.95 23.43
CA LYS A 56 -16.01 -4.36 24.00
C LYS A 56 -16.93 -5.43 24.59
N SER A 57 -17.10 -6.55 23.89
CA SER A 57 -17.88 -7.69 24.38
C SER A 57 -17.31 -8.23 25.69
N LEU A 58 -16.00 -8.44 25.78
CA LEU A 58 -15.34 -8.94 26.99
C LEU A 58 -15.48 -7.99 28.19
N LYS A 59 -15.36 -6.68 27.97
CA LYS A 59 -15.55 -5.66 29.02
C LYS A 59 -16.99 -5.53 29.52
N SER A 60 -17.97 -5.90 28.71
CA SER A 60 -19.39 -5.84 29.10
C SER A 60 -19.84 -7.04 29.95
N HIS A 61 -19.04 -8.10 30.00
CA HIS A 61 -19.31 -9.35 30.73
C HIS A 61 -18.43 -9.53 31.98
N ALA A 62 -17.60 -8.53 32.32
CA ALA A 62 -16.77 -8.46 33.52
C ALA A 62 -17.36 -7.41 34.47
#